data_AF-A0A817EVY8-F1
#
_entry.id   AF-A0A817EVY8-F1
#
_cell.length_a   1.000
_cell.length_b   1.000
_cell.length_c   1.000
_cell.angle_alpha   90.00
_cell.angle_beta   90.00
_cell.angle_gamma   90.00
#
_symmetry.space_group_name_H-M   'P 1'
#
loop_
_entity.id
_entity.type
_entity.pdbx_description
1 polymer ?
#
loop_
_entity_poly.entity_id
_entity_poly.type
_entity_poly.pdbx_seq_one_letter_code
_entity_poly.pdbx_strand_id
1 'polypeptide(L)'
;MDHTIRYLEFRAAYHNDYHGADVLQTTHCLLIKSNLLNIFTQLEITALLFAAVIHDFEHPGLNNNYLVKTKSDLALIYNDFSVLENHHSSSVFKLLRDKRLNIWSNMSPDEYRIFRSLVISLVLATDMANHASLIERMSTYFFFKETNSTTTATDSKTLLQALLHGADISNAAKPWPIYIQSTEKVMEEFFIQGDLEKIYYDDNKPTFDRESTDVVQLQIGFISHIVYPTVSKYINK
;
A
#
# COMPACT_ATOMS: atom_id res chain seq x y z
N MET A 1 -4.09 -24.82 -25.69
CA MET A 1 -3.75 -24.94 -24.26
C MET A 1 -4.16 -23.62 -23.64
N ASP A 2 -5.18 -23.68 -22.80
CA ASP A 2 -5.75 -22.52 -22.13
C ASP A 2 -4.78 -22.13 -21.00
N HIS A 3 -3.93 -21.13 -21.26
CA HIS A 3 -2.91 -20.65 -20.30
C HIS A 3 -3.48 -19.68 -19.27
N THR A 4 -4.81 -19.64 -19.11
CA THR A 4 -5.49 -18.97 -18.02
C THR A 4 -5.30 -19.78 -16.73
N ILE A 5 -4.05 -19.89 -16.29
CA ILE A 5 -3.71 -20.43 -14.97
C ILE A 5 -4.46 -19.58 -13.96
N ARG A 6 -5.19 -20.27 -13.09
CA ARG A 6 -5.96 -19.71 -11.98
C ARG A 6 -5.01 -18.99 -11.01
N TYR A 7 -4.64 -17.75 -11.31
CA TYR A 7 -3.94 -16.86 -10.37
C TYR A 7 -4.76 -16.61 -9.08
N LEU A 8 -6.04 -16.97 -9.08
CA LEU A 8 -6.98 -16.84 -7.97
C LEU A 8 -6.94 -17.99 -6.94
N GLU A 9 -6.12 -19.03 -7.12
CA GLU A 9 -6.06 -20.17 -6.17
C GLU A 9 -4.94 -20.09 -5.13
N PHE A 10 -3.94 -19.22 -5.31
CA PHE A 10 -2.89 -19.00 -4.30
C PHE A 10 -3.19 -17.74 -3.50
N ARG A 11 -3.38 -17.91 -2.19
CA ARG A 11 -3.45 -16.80 -1.24
C ARG A 11 -2.03 -16.28 -1.00
N ALA A 12 -1.84 -14.98 -1.22
CA ALA A 12 -0.58 -14.28 -1.01
C ALA A 12 -0.08 -14.48 0.45
N ALA A 13 1.20 -14.83 0.64
CA ALA A 13 1.77 -15.18 1.94
C ALA A 13 1.92 -13.97 2.89
N TYR A 14 2.17 -12.78 2.34
CA TYR A 14 2.29 -11.49 3.01
C TYR A 14 1.07 -10.60 2.74
N HIS A 15 0.73 -10.31 1.47
CA HIS A 15 -0.32 -9.36 1.10
C HIS A 15 -1.72 -9.99 1.26
N ASN A 16 -2.10 -10.27 2.50
CA ASN A 16 -3.36 -10.90 2.90
C ASN A 16 -4.09 -10.08 3.97
N ASP A 17 -5.19 -10.62 4.49
CA ASP A 17 -6.01 -9.99 5.54
C ASP A 17 -5.25 -9.65 6.83
N TYR A 18 -4.22 -10.40 7.21
CA TYR A 18 -3.37 -10.04 8.35
C TYR A 18 -2.56 -8.77 8.08
N HIS A 19 -2.02 -8.63 6.87
CA HIS A 19 -1.33 -7.41 6.47
C HIS A 19 -2.30 -6.22 6.42
N GLY A 20 -3.48 -6.37 5.82
CA GLY A 20 -4.52 -5.33 5.85
C GLY A 20 -4.92 -4.91 7.27
N ALA A 21 -5.01 -5.86 8.20
CA ALA A 21 -5.29 -5.57 9.62
C ALA A 21 -4.12 -4.84 10.31
N ASP A 22 -2.86 -5.21 10.01
CA ASP A 22 -1.67 -4.56 10.53
C ASP A 22 -1.54 -3.11 10.05
N VAL A 23 -1.79 -2.85 8.75
CA VAL A 23 -1.76 -1.51 8.16
C VAL A 23 -2.88 -0.64 8.73
N LEU A 24 -4.09 -1.18 8.90
CA LEU A 24 -5.19 -0.48 9.58
C LEU A 24 -4.79 -0.08 11.00
N GLN A 25 -4.30 -1.03 11.80
CA GLN A 25 -3.95 -0.80 13.20
C GLN A 25 -2.80 0.20 13.33
N THR A 26 -1.81 0.09 12.45
CA THR A 26 -0.65 1.00 12.42
C THR A 26 -1.09 2.40 12.03
N THR A 27 -1.93 2.54 11.00
CA THR A 27 -2.50 3.83 10.57
C THR A 27 -3.25 4.51 11.71
N HIS A 28 -4.09 3.75 12.44
CA HIS A 28 -4.78 4.24 13.62
C HIS A 28 -3.83 4.68 14.74
N CYS A 29 -2.75 3.92 14.99
CA CYS A 29 -1.74 4.29 15.96
C CYS A 29 -1.00 5.58 15.57
N LEU A 30 -0.62 5.74 14.30
CA LEU A 30 0.04 6.95 13.82
C LEU A 30 -0.85 8.19 14.01
N LEU A 31 -2.15 8.09 13.70
CA LEU A 31 -3.11 9.17 13.93
C LEU A 31 -3.15 9.62 15.40
N ILE A 32 -3.18 8.66 16.34
CA ILE A 32 -3.25 8.95 17.77
C ILE A 32 -1.91 9.48 18.29
N LYS A 33 -0.81 8.77 18.00
CA LYS A 33 0.50 9.04 18.60
C LYS A 33 1.14 10.31 18.07
N SER A 34 0.85 10.70 16.83
CA SER A 34 1.30 11.96 16.23
C SER A 34 0.31 13.12 16.46
N ASN A 35 -0.73 12.92 17.29
CA ASN A 35 -1.75 13.93 17.60
C ASN A 35 -2.43 14.55 16.36
N LEU A 36 -2.65 13.73 15.32
CA LEU A 36 -3.20 14.19 14.03
C LEU A 36 -4.72 14.06 13.96
N LEU A 37 -5.36 13.41 14.94
CA LEU A 37 -6.82 13.24 14.99
C LEU A 37 -7.58 14.57 14.88
N ASN A 38 -7.06 15.64 15.46
CA ASN A 38 -7.73 16.95 15.48
C ASN A 38 -7.48 17.77 14.21
N ILE A 39 -6.65 17.28 13.27
CA ILE A 39 -6.32 17.96 12.02
C ILE A 39 -7.29 17.56 10.91
N PHE A 40 -7.80 16.33 10.96
CA PHE A 40 -8.64 15.75 9.92
C PHE A 40 -10.11 15.73 10.32
N THR A 41 -10.97 15.88 9.34
CA THR A 41 -12.40 15.66 9.50
C THR A 41 -12.72 14.19 9.76
N GLN A 42 -13.89 13.92 10.33
CA GLN A 42 -14.36 12.54 10.53
C GLN A 42 -14.45 11.76 9.19
N LEU A 43 -14.82 12.43 8.10
CA LEU A 43 -14.89 11.83 6.77
C LEU A 43 -13.50 11.42 6.27
N GLU A 44 -12.48 12.27 6.46
CA GLU A 44 -11.09 11.98 6.09
C GLU A 44 -10.51 10.82 6.90
N ILE A 45 -10.75 10.79 8.22
CA ILE A 45 -10.30 9.68 9.08
C ILE A 45 -10.99 8.38 8.66
N THR A 46 -12.30 8.43 8.39
CA THR A 46 -13.06 7.26 7.91
C THR A 46 -12.53 6.75 6.57
N ALA A 47 -12.24 7.66 5.63
CA ALA A 47 -11.65 7.32 4.35
C ALA A 47 -10.24 6.72 4.50
N LEU A 48 -9.41 7.26 5.38
CA LEU A 48 -8.07 6.73 5.65
C LEU A 48 -8.09 5.32 6.24
N LEU A 49 -8.90 5.09 7.26
CA LEU A 49 -9.02 3.76 7.86
C LEU A 49 -9.64 2.76 6.89
N PHE A 50 -10.62 3.18 6.09
CA PHE A 50 -11.19 2.30 5.06
C PHE A 50 -10.17 1.98 3.96
N ALA A 51 -9.41 2.99 3.48
CA ALA A 51 -8.33 2.77 2.52
C ALA A 51 -7.30 1.76 3.04
N ALA A 52 -6.89 1.87 4.31
CA ALA A 52 -5.97 0.92 4.94
C ALA A 52 -6.47 -0.53 4.90
N VAL A 53 -7.77 -0.76 5.14
CA VAL A 53 -8.37 -2.10 5.08
C VAL A 53 -8.30 -2.69 3.68
N ILE A 54 -8.48 -1.87 2.65
CA ILE A 54 -8.74 -2.34 1.28
C ILE A 54 -7.52 -2.25 0.37
N HIS A 55 -6.41 -1.65 0.84
CA HIS A 55 -5.34 -1.22 -0.05
C HIS A 55 -4.72 -2.37 -0.86
N ASP A 56 -4.74 -3.61 -0.36
CA ASP A 56 -4.26 -4.83 -1.02
C ASP A 56 -5.36 -5.88 -1.28
N PHE A 57 -6.62 -5.46 -1.39
CA PHE A 57 -7.72 -6.39 -1.60
C PHE A 57 -7.57 -7.17 -2.93
N GLU A 58 -7.66 -8.52 -2.89
CA GLU A 58 -7.41 -9.41 -4.05
C GLU A 58 -5.95 -9.39 -4.57
N HIS A 59 -4.96 -9.05 -3.74
CA HIS A 59 -3.56 -9.10 -4.13
C HIS A 59 -3.10 -10.53 -4.53
N PRO A 60 -2.49 -10.72 -5.73
CA PRO A 60 -2.14 -12.05 -6.25
C PRO A 60 -0.80 -12.59 -5.74
N GLY A 61 -0.09 -11.83 -4.89
CA GLY A 61 1.27 -12.17 -4.42
C GLY A 61 2.34 -11.94 -5.49
N LEU A 62 2.04 -11.09 -6.48
CA LEU A 62 2.91 -10.71 -7.59
C LEU A 62 2.93 -9.20 -7.69
N ASN A 63 4.04 -8.60 -8.10
CA ASN A 63 4.16 -7.15 -8.22
C ASN A 63 3.71 -6.60 -9.59
N ASN A 64 3.48 -5.28 -9.65
CA ASN A 64 3.07 -4.57 -10.87
C ASN A 64 4.02 -4.84 -12.06
N ASN A 65 5.34 -4.91 -11.85
CA ASN A 65 6.31 -5.16 -12.91
C ASN A 65 6.11 -6.54 -13.56
N TYR A 66 5.92 -7.58 -12.74
CA TYR A 66 5.61 -8.93 -13.22
C TYR A 66 4.33 -8.94 -14.05
N LEU A 67 3.25 -8.31 -13.55
CA LEU A 67 1.96 -8.25 -14.23
C LEU A 67 2.04 -7.57 -15.60
N VAL A 68 2.82 -6.50 -15.72
CA VAL A 68 3.05 -5.76 -16.97
C VAL A 68 3.88 -6.61 -17.94
N LYS A 69 5.01 -7.17 -17.49
CA LYS A 69 5.89 -8.00 -18.33
C LYS A 69 5.18 -9.24 -18.89
N THR A 70 4.31 -9.85 -18.08
CA THR A 70 3.53 -11.04 -18.48
C THR A 70 2.25 -10.69 -19.23
N LYS A 71 1.94 -9.40 -19.43
CA LYS A 71 0.72 -8.92 -20.11
C LYS A 71 -0.54 -9.50 -19.50
N SER A 72 -0.59 -9.56 -18.18
CA SER A 72 -1.77 -10.01 -17.44
C SER A 72 -3.01 -9.18 -17.81
N ASP A 73 -4.20 -9.76 -17.65
CA ASP A 73 -5.46 -9.06 -17.92
C ASP A 73 -5.58 -7.75 -17.12
N LEU A 74 -5.12 -7.74 -15.86
CA LEU A 74 -5.13 -6.52 -15.03
C LEU A 74 -4.23 -5.43 -15.61
N ALA A 75 -3.02 -5.79 -16.07
CA ALA A 75 -2.11 -4.82 -16.69
C ALA A 75 -2.71 -4.22 -17.96
N LEU A 76 -3.37 -5.04 -18.79
CA LEU A 76 -4.08 -4.57 -19.99
C LEU A 76 -5.27 -3.67 -19.66
N ILE A 77 -6.05 -3.98 -18.62
CA ILE A 77 -7.19 -3.17 -18.17
C ILE A 77 -6.74 -1.80 -17.66
N TYR A 78 -5.67 -1.76 -16.87
CA TYR A 78 -5.17 -0.53 -16.23
C TYR A 78 -4.05 0.16 -17.00
N ASN A 79 -3.76 -0.31 -18.22
CA ASN A 79 -2.75 0.25 -19.12
C ASN A 79 -1.39 0.42 -18.46
N ASP A 80 -0.96 -0.57 -17.69
CA ASP A 80 0.33 -0.63 -16.98
C ASP A 80 0.54 0.43 -15.87
N PHE A 81 -0.47 1.24 -15.52
CA PHE A 81 -0.37 2.27 -14.47
C PHE A 81 -1.01 1.81 -13.15
N SER A 82 -0.21 1.74 -12.07
CA SER A 82 -0.65 1.37 -10.71
C SER A 82 -1.66 0.22 -10.74
N VAL A 83 -1.27 -0.88 -11.40
CA VAL A 83 -2.17 -1.94 -11.87
C VAL A 83 -2.92 -2.57 -10.71
N LEU A 84 -2.19 -2.94 -9.66
CA LEU A 84 -2.72 -3.54 -8.44
C LEU A 84 -3.55 -2.54 -7.64
N GLU A 85 -3.08 -1.31 -7.42
CA GLU A 85 -3.76 -0.32 -6.62
C GLU A 85 -5.11 0.11 -7.25
N ASN A 86 -5.16 0.19 -8.58
CA ASN A 86 -6.41 0.35 -9.32
C ASN A 86 -7.33 -0.87 -9.15
N HIS A 87 -6.78 -2.09 -9.21
CA HIS A 87 -7.54 -3.32 -8.99
C HIS A 87 -8.17 -3.37 -7.59
N HIS A 88 -7.37 -3.17 -6.55
CA HIS A 88 -7.79 -3.22 -5.14
C HIS A 88 -8.97 -2.28 -4.89
N SER A 89 -8.83 -1.02 -5.29
CA SER A 89 -9.89 -0.01 -5.12
C SER A 89 -11.12 -0.32 -5.97
N SER A 90 -10.94 -0.67 -7.26
CA SER A 90 -12.03 -0.99 -8.18
C SER A 90 -12.86 -2.19 -7.72
N SER A 91 -12.20 -3.28 -7.32
CA SER A 91 -12.84 -4.51 -6.86
C SER A 91 -13.68 -4.30 -5.61
N VAL A 92 -13.16 -3.62 -4.58
CA VAL A 92 -13.94 -3.35 -3.37
C VAL A 92 -15.14 -2.47 -3.66
N PHE A 93 -14.99 -1.43 -4.47
CA PHE A 93 -16.13 -0.58 -4.81
C PHE A 93 -17.16 -1.26 -5.70
N LYS A 94 -16.76 -2.25 -6.51
CA LYS A 94 -17.68 -3.13 -7.22
C LYS A 94 -18.47 -4.00 -6.24
N LEU A 95 -17.81 -4.54 -5.22
CA LEU A 95 -18.44 -5.32 -4.14
C LEU A 95 -19.50 -4.50 -3.39
N LEU A 96 -19.19 -3.24 -3.07
CA LEU A 96 -20.09 -2.30 -2.39
C LEU A 96 -21.32 -1.89 -3.23
N ARG A 97 -21.44 -2.33 -4.50
CA ARG A 97 -22.69 -2.17 -5.26
C ARG A 97 -23.80 -3.09 -4.74
N ASP A 98 -23.44 -4.20 -4.10
CA ASP A 98 -24.41 -5.01 -3.37
C ASP A 98 -24.87 -4.26 -2.12
N LYS A 99 -26.17 -3.96 -2.05
CA LYS A 99 -26.77 -3.22 -0.93
C LYS A 99 -26.54 -3.89 0.42
N ARG A 100 -26.35 -5.22 0.46
CA ARG A 100 -26.08 -5.98 1.69
C ARG A 100 -24.66 -5.75 2.23
N LEU A 101 -23.74 -5.38 1.34
CA LEU A 101 -22.32 -5.15 1.66
C LEU A 101 -22.00 -3.65 1.76
N ASN A 102 -22.91 -2.79 1.30
CA ASN A 102 -22.70 -1.35 1.30
C ASN A 102 -22.85 -0.71 2.70
N ILE A 103 -21.75 -0.70 3.45
CA ILE A 103 -21.64 -0.03 4.74
C ILE A 103 -21.74 1.52 4.66
N TRP A 104 -21.71 2.09 3.45
CA TRP A 104 -21.78 3.54 3.20
C TRP A 104 -23.16 4.02 2.73
N SER A 105 -24.17 3.16 2.83
CA SER A 105 -25.53 3.42 2.32
C SER A 105 -26.23 4.63 2.93
N ASN A 106 -25.79 5.10 4.10
CA ASN A 106 -26.34 6.27 4.80
C ASN A 106 -25.62 7.59 4.48
N MET A 107 -24.53 7.58 3.71
CA MET A 107 -23.89 8.82 3.27
C MET A 107 -24.76 9.54 2.25
N SER A 108 -24.78 10.88 2.30
CA SER A 108 -25.37 11.65 1.20
C SER A 108 -24.57 11.42 -0.11
N PRO A 109 -25.18 11.64 -1.29
CA PRO A 109 -24.48 11.48 -2.55
C PRO A 109 -23.20 12.32 -2.68
N ASP A 110 -23.19 13.53 -2.13
CA ASP A 110 -22.02 14.42 -2.15
C ASP A 110 -20.92 13.95 -1.20
N GLU A 111 -21.27 13.52 0.02
CA GLU A 111 -20.31 12.93 0.97
C GLU A 111 -19.69 11.65 0.41
N TYR A 112 -20.50 10.75 -0.17
CA TYR A 112 -20.00 9.53 -0.79
C TYR A 112 -19.04 9.82 -1.96
N ARG A 113 -19.33 10.84 -2.77
CA ARG A 113 -18.43 11.26 -3.86
C ARG A 113 -17.07 11.71 -3.33
N ILE A 114 -17.06 12.51 -2.27
CA ILE A 114 -15.83 13.00 -1.63
C ILE A 114 -15.07 11.83 -0.99
N PHE A 115 -15.76 11.01 -0.18
CA PHE A 115 -15.22 9.82 0.46
C PHE A 115 -14.56 8.88 -0.55
N ARG A 116 -15.29 8.50 -1.60
CA ARG A 116 -14.79 7.61 -2.66
C ARG A 116 -13.56 8.18 -3.33
N SER A 117 -13.58 9.46 -3.71
CA SER A 117 -12.46 10.14 -4.36
C SER A 117 -11.20 10.13 -3.48
N LEU A 118 -11.38 10.38 -2.18
CA LEU A 118 -10.28 10.35 -1.21
C LEU A 118 -9.73 8.92 -1.05
N VAL A 119 -10.58 7.92 -0.82
CA VAL A 119 -10.16 6.51 -0.67
C VAL A 119 -9.35 6.05 -1.88
N ILE A 120 -9.84 6.27 -3.10
CA ILE A 120 -9.11 5.89 -4.33
C ILE A 120 -7.74 6.55 -4.35
N SER A 121 -7.67 7.85 -4.03
CA SER A 121 -6.40 8.55 -4.05
C SER A 121 -5.43 8.13 -2.94
N LEU A 122 -5.92 7.56 -1.85
CA LEU A 122 -5.09 7.01 -0.77
C LEU A 122 -4.52 5.65 -1.17
N VAL A 123 -5.36 4.76 -1.71
CA VAL A 123 -4.92 3.45 -2.22
C VAL A 123 -3.91 3.61 -3.35
N LEU A 124 -4.13 4.51 -4.32
CA LEU A 124 -3.15 4.78 -5.38
C LEU A 124 -1.80 5.32 -4.85
N ALA A 125 -1.78 5.88 -3.65
CA ALA A 125 -0.55 6.40 -3.04
C ALA A 125 0.31 5.32 -2.39
N THR A 126 -0.19 4.08 -2.22
CA THR A 126 0.60 2.96 -1.70
C THR A 126 1.51 2.34 -2.77
N ASP A 127 1.27 2.64 -4.06
CA ASP A 127 2.16 2.24 -5.15
C ASP A 127 3.58 2.77 -4.88
N MET A 128 4.52 1.84 -4.72
CA MET A 128 5.92 2.14 -4.42
C MET A 128 6.61 2.98 -5.50
N ALA A 129 6.09 3.04 -6.74
CA ALA A 129 6.57 3.97 -7.76
C ALA A 129 6.39 5.44 -7.36
N ASN A 130 5.41 5.74 -6.50
CA ASN A 130 5.11 7.08 -6.00
C ASN A 130 5.91 7.45 -4.74
N HIS A 131 6.64 6.50 -4.14
CA HIS A 131 7.31 6.66 -2.85
C HIS A 131 8.19 7.93 -2.78
N ALA A 132 9.11 8.10 -3.74
CA ALA A 132 10.05 9.23 -3.74
C ALA A 132 9.31 10.59 -3.80
N SER A 133 8.31 10.71 -4.67
CA SER A 133 7.49 11.93 -4.79
C SER A 133 6.70 12.21 -3.52
N LEU A 134 6.19 11.16 -2.86
CA LEU A 134 5.44 11.31 -1.60
C LEU A 134 6.34 11.80 -0.47
N ILE A 135 7.56 11.26 -0.33
CA ILE A 135 8.55 11.70 0.67
C ILE A 135 9.00 13.15 0.45
N GLU A 136 9.17 13.57 -0.81
CA GLU A 136 9.49 14.95 -1.16
C GLU A 136 8.35 15.89 -0.74
N ARG A 137 7.11 15.59 -1.15
CA ARG A 137 5.92 16.38 -0.80
C ARG A 137 5.72 16.46 0.72
N MET A 138 5.95 15.37 1.44
CA MET A 138 5.89 15.33 2.90
C MET A 138 6.94 16.23 3.53
N SER A 139 8.18 16.21 3.02
CA SER A 139 9.26 17.08 3.51
C SER A 139 8.94 18.56 3.29
N THR A 140 8.41 18.91 2.11
CA THR A 140 7.95 20.26 1.78
C THR A 140 6.82 20.72 2.71
N TYR A 141 5.83 19.87 2.99
CA TYR A 141 4.75 20.17 3.94
C TYR A 141 5.29 20.51 5.34
N PHE A 142 6.19 19.68 5.88
CA PHE A 142 6.74 19.89 7.21
C PHE A 142 7.61 21.14 7.33
N PHE A 143 8.32 21.50 6.25
CA PHE A 143 9.10 22.75 6.19
C PHE A 143 8.18 23.98 6.21
N PHE A 144 7.09 23.96 5.44
CA PHE A 144 6.15 25.09 5.42
C PHE A 144 5.34 25.22 6.70
N LYS A 145 4.97 24.11 7.36
CA LYS A 145 4.27 24.15 8.66
C LYS A 145 5.11 24.76 9.79
N GLU A 146 6.43 24.58 9.75
CA GLU A 146 7.34 25.24 10.70
C GLU A 146 7.49 26.75 10.45
N THR A 147 7.29 27.18 9.19
CA THR A 147 7.54 28.56 8.77
C THR A 147 6.25 29.40 8.63
N ASN A 148 5.07 28.78 8.50
CA ASN A 148 3.77 29.46 8.40
C ASN A 148 2.64 28.62 9.03
N SER A 149 1.67 29.29 9.67
CA SER A 149 0.64 28.68 10.51
C SER A 149 -0.67 28.26 9.82
N THR A 150 -0.77 28.33 8.49
CA THR A 150 -2.00 27.98 7.75
C THR A 150 -1.80 26.75 6.84
N THR A 151 -2.45 25.65 7.18
CA THR A 151 -2.53 24.41 6.38
C THR A 151 -3.63 24.50 5.31
N THR A 152 -3.34 24.10 4.08
CA THR A 152 -4.31 24.05 2.96
C THR A 152 -4.95 22.67 2.79
N ALA A 153 -6.01 22.55 1.99
CA ALA A 153 -6.65 21.24 1.70
C ALA A 153 -5.71 20.26 0.96
N THR A 154 -4.83 20.76 0.09
CA THR A 154 -3.81 19.95 -0.61
C THR A 154 -2.80 19.35 0.37
N ASP A 155 -2.54 20.06 1.47
CA ASP A 155 -1.66 19.61 2.53
C ASP A 155 -2.27 18.46 3.34
N SER A 156 -3.59 18.54 3.63
CA SER A 156 -4.33 17.47 4.33
C SER A 156 -4.24 16.15 3.58
N LYS A 157 -4.54 16.16 2.28
CA LYS A 157 -4.50 14.96 1.44
C LYS A 157 -3.11 14.32 1.38
N THR A 158 -2.06 15.14 1.23
CA THR A 158 -0.68 14.66 1.19
C THR A 158 -0.31 13.97 2.50
N LEU A 159 -0.73 14.52 3.64
CA LEU A 159 -0.45 13.93 4.94
C LEU A 159 -1.20 12.60 5.13
N LEU A 160 -2.47 12.50 4.70
CA LEU A 160 -3.22 11.24 4.74
C LEU A 160 -2.57 10.16 3.86
N GLN A 161 -2.11 10.52 2.66
CA GLN A 161 -1.37 9.61 1.76
C GLN A 161 -0.07 9.13 2.43
N ALA A 162 0.70 10.04 3.02
CA ALA A 162 1.93 9.71 3.70
C ALA A 162 1.68 8.78 4.90
N LEU A 163 0.62 9.03 5.68
CA LEU A 163 0.27 8.21 6.84
C LEU A 163 -0.04 6.77 6.45
N LEU A 164 -0.86 6.58 5.41
CA LEU A 164 -1.17 5.24 4.90
C LEU A 164 0.09 4.56 4.35
N HIS A 165 0.84 5.25 3.49
CA HIS A 165 2.09 4.71 2.91
C HIS A 165 3.09 4.31 3.99
N GLY A 166 3.27 5.16 5.00
CA GLY A 166 4.18 4.90 6.12
C GLY A 166 3.73 3.75 7.01
N ALA A 167 2.41 3.54 7.16
CA ALA A 167 1.87 2.39 7.87
C ALA A 167 2.07 1.08 7.10
N ASP A 168 1.92 1.13 5.77
CA ASP A 168 2.10 0.00 4.86
C ASP A 168 3.54 -0.55 4.91
N ILE A 169 4.53 0.35 4.80
CA ILE A 169 5.96 -0.03 4.88
C ILE A 169 6.51 -0.12 6.32
N SER A 170 5.66 -0.26 7.33
CA SER A 170 6.05 -0.13 8.75
C SER A 170 6.64 -1.40 9.37
N ASN A 171 6.59 -2.54 8.69
CA ASN A 171 6.98 -3.85 9.22
C ASN A 171 8.38 -3.85 9.90
N ALA A 172 9.37 -3.17 9.32
CA ALA A 172 10.73 -3.10 9.88
C ALA A 172 10.86 -2.15 11.10
N ALA A 173 9.82 -1.38 11.42
CA ALA A 173 9.73 -0.58 12.64
C ALA A 173 8.97 -1.29 13.78
N LYS A 174 8.44 -2.51 13.53
CA LYS A 174 7.73 -3.31 14.54
C LYS A 174 8.71 -4.04 15.47
N PRO A 175 8.26 -4.50 16.65
CA PRO A 175 9.07 -5.37 17.51
C PRO A 175 9.62 -6.57 16.74
N TRP A 176 10.85 -6.97 17.08
CA TRP A 176 11.62 -7.99 16.36
C TRP A 176 10.84 -9.26 15.98
N PRO A 177 10.03 -9.88 16.88
CA PRO A 177 9.29 -11.09 16.52
C PRO A 177 8.27 -10.87 15.38
N ILE A 178 7.62 -9.70 15.35
CA ILE A 178 6.66 -9.34 14.31
C ILE A 178 7.40 -9.05 13.01
N TYR A 179 8.49 -8.26 13.09
CA TYR A 179 9.28 -7.92 11.93
C TYR A 179 9.86 -9.16 11.22
N ILE A 180 10.40 -10.13 11.98
CA ILE A 180 10.92 -11.38 11.39
C ILE A 180 9.81 -12.16 10.69
N GLN A 181 8.65 -12.31 11.32
CA GLN A 181 7.52 -13.00 10.70
C GLN A 181 7.08 -12.30 9.40
N SER A 182 6.94 -10.97 9.41
CA SER A 182 6.63 -10.18 8.22
C SER A 182 7.69 -10.36 7.12
N THR A 183 8.96 -10.38 7.50
CA THR A 183 10.09 -10.60 6.58
C THR A 183 10.02 -11.98 5.92
N GLU A 184 9.81 -13.03 6.70
CA GLU A 184 9.67 -14.39 6.16
C GLU A 184 8.51 -14.48 5.16
N LYS A 185 7.37 -13.86 5.47
CA LYS A 185 6.20 -13.87 4.59
C LYS A 185 6.41 -13.09 3.29
N VAL A 186 7.01 -11.89 3.34
CA VAL A 186 7.25 -11.12 2.13
C VAL A 186 8.31 -11.77 1.25
N MET A 187 9.35 -12.37 1.87
CA MET A 187 10.36 -13.11 1.12
C MET A 187 9.78 -14.36 0.46
N GLU A 188 8.87 -15.09 1.13
CA GLU A 188 8.18 -16.23 0.52
C GLU A 188 7.45 -15.82 -0.78
N GLU A 189 6.73 -14.70 -0.78
CA GLU A 189 6.07 -14.19 -1.99
C GLU A 189 7.07 -13.80 -3.08
N PHE A 190 8.11 -13.05 -2.72
CA PHE A 190 9.14 -12.63 -3.66
C PHE A 190 9.83 -13.83 -4.31
N PHE A 191 10.09 -14.89 -3.54
CA PHE A 191 10.66 -16.12 -4.05
C PHE A 191 9.70 -16.92 -4.92
N ILE A 192 8.41 -16.99 -4.57
CA ILE A 192 7.39 -17.59 -5.44
C ILE A 192 7.34 -16.84 -6.78
N GLN A 193 7.33 -15.50 -6.76
CA GLN A 193 7.41 -14.72 -7.98
C GLN A 193 8.69 -15.04 -8.76
N GLY A 194 9.85 -15.07 -8.10
CA GLY A 194 11.12 -15.39 -8.75
C GLY A 194 11.14 -16.76 -9.43
N ASP A 195 10.54 -17.77 -8.82
CA ASP A 195 10.41 -19.10 -9.42
C ASP A 195 9.54 -19.05 -10.69
N LEU A 196 8.45 -18.27 -10.67
CA LEU A 196 7.62 -18.03 -11.85
C LEU A 196 8.41 -17.28 -12.94
N GLU A 197 9.17 -16.26 -12.56
CA GLU A 197 10.02 -15.51 -13.49
C GLU A 197 11.05 -16.41 -14.20
N LYS A 198 11.65 -17.39 -13.51
CA LYS A 198 12.53 -18.39 -14.13
C LYS A 198 11.82 -19.27 -15.17
N ILE A 199 10.53 -19.54 -14.99
CA ILE A 199 9.72 -20.34 -15.93
C ILE A 199 9.31 -19.50 -17.14
N TYR A 200 8.97 -18.23 -16.94
CA TYR A 200 8.39 -17.37 -17.96
C TYR A 200 9.40 -16.48 -18.71
N TYR A 201 10.59 -16.22 -18.15
CA TYR A 201 11.61 -15.37 -18.76
C TYR A 201 12.86 -16.15 -19.16
N ASP A 202 13.32 -15.98 -20.40
CA ASP A 202 14.49 -16.68 -20.96
C ASP A 202 15.85 -16.31 -20.31
N ASP A 203 15.95 -15.19 -19.58
CA ASP A 203 17.24 -14.71 -19.02
C ASP A 203 17.67 -15.46 -17.75
N ASN A 204 16.85 -16.37 -17.19
CA ASN A 204 17.15 -17.13 -15.96
C ASN A 204 17.60 -16.27 -14.76
N LYS A 205 17.33 -14.97 -14.78
CA LYS A 205 17.66 -14.01 -13.72
C LYS A 205 16.36 -13.47 -13.13
N PRO A 206 15.81 -14.14 -12.11
CA PRO A 206 14.64 -13.61 -11.42
C PRO A 206 15.03 -12.34 -10.64
N THR A 207 14.03 -11.52 -10.36
CA THR A 207 14.14 -10.35 -9.49
C THR A 207 14.58 -10.76 -8.09
N PHE A 208 14.04 -11.88 -7.58
CA PHE A 208 14.38 -12.44 -6.27
C PHE A 208 14.57 -13.96 -6.38
N ASP A 209 15.79 -14.44 -6.16
CA ASP A 209 16.11 -15.88 -6.20
C ASP A 209 16.25 -16.46 -4.79
N ARG A 210 15.45 -17.48 -4.44
CA ARG A 210 15.54 -18.13 -3.11
C ARG A 210 16.89 -18.79 -2.84
N GLU A 211 17.67 -19.11 -3.88
CA GLU A 211 18.97 -19.78 -3.73
C GLU A 211 20.13 -18.79 -3.50
N SER A 212 19.99 -17.52 -3.92
CA SER A 212 21.10 -16.57 -3.95
C SER A 212 20.80 -15.20 -3.35
N THR A 213 19.54 -14.88 -3.02
CA THR A 213 19.17 -13.59 -2.42
C THR A 213 19.76 -13.47 -1.01
N ASP A 214 20.59 -12.45 -0.79
CA ASP A 214 21.01 -12.04 0.56
C ASP A 214 19.89 -11.26 1.23
N VAL A 215 19.04 -11.98 1.98
CA VAL A 215 17.90 -11.41 2.70
C VAL A 215 18.35 -10.36 3.72
N VAL A 216 19.50 -10.54 4.37
CA VAL A 216 19.98 -9.61 5.39
C VAL A 216 20.35 -8.27 4.76
N GLN A 217 21.10 -8.28 3.66
CA GLN A 217 21.44 -7.05 2.95
C GLN A 217 20.23 -6.37 2.34
N LEU A 218 19.28 -7.14 1.80
CA LEU A 218 18.00 -6.61 1.31
C LEU A 218 17.26 -5.85 2.41
N GLN A 219 17.16 -6.44 3.61
CA GLN A 219 16.50 -5.83 4.76
C GLN A 219 17.24 -4.60 5.28
N ILE A 220 18.58 -4.62 5.35
CA ILE A 220 19.39 -3.44 5.70
C ILE A 220 19.11 -2.29 4.71
N GLY A 221 19.07 -2.60 3.41
CA GLY A 221 18.76 -1.64 2.36
C GLY A 221 17.35 -1.08 2.49
N PHE A 222 16.35 -1.94 2.68
CA PHE A 222 14.96 -1.54 2.87
C PHE A 222 14.79 -0.62 4.09
N ILE A 223 15.42 -0.94 5.22
CA ILE A 223 15.41 -0.08 6.40
C ILE A 223 16.07 1.26 6.11
N SER A 224 17.28 1.24 5.55
CA SER A 224 18.12 2.44 5.41
C SER A 224 17.57 3.42 4.38
N HIS A 225 16.94 2.92 3.33
CA HIS A 225 16.52 3.72 2.17
C HIS A 225 15.02 3.98 2.09
N ILE A 226 14.18 3.15 2.72
CA ILE A 226 12.72 3.24 2.60
C ILE A 226 12.08 3.51 3.96
N VAL A 227 12.25 2.60 4.93
CA VAL A 227 11.52 2.68 6.20
C VAL A 227 12.02 3.83 7.06
N TYR A 228 13.33 3.92 7.32
CA TYR A 228 13.88 4.95 8.21
C TYR A 228 13.62 6.38 7.69
N PRO A 229 13.85 6.71 6.39
CA PRO A 229 13.54 8.03 5.86
C PRO A 229 12.06 8.41 5.94
N THR A 230 11.15 7.43 5.93
CA THR A 230 9.70 7.66 6.06
C THR A 230 9.29 7.82 7.51
N VAL A 231 9.64 6.85 8.36
CA VAL A 231 9.17 6.78 9.75
C VAL A 231 9.78 7.89 10.61
N SER A 232 11.06 8.23 10.39
CA SER A 232 11.75 9.29 11.15
C SER A 232 11.10 10.67 11.01
N LYS A 233 10.30 10.89 9.96
CA LYS A 233 9.58 12.16 9.73
C LYS A 233 8.36 12.30 10.66
N TYR A 234 7.83 11.21 11.21
CA TYR A 234 6.71 11.22 12.15
C TYR A 234 7.14 11.30 13.62
N ILE A 235 8.36 10.87 13.95
CA ILE A 235 8.85 10.72 15.34
C ILE A 235 9.53 11.99 15.86
N ASN A 236 10.11 12.81 14.97
CA ASN A 236 10.94 13.96 15.36
C ASN A 236 10.16 15.29 15.50
N LYS A 237 8.85 15.26 15.75
CA LYS A 237 7.99 16.44 15.97
C LYS A 237 6.92 16.16 17.00
#